data_AF-A0A1G3PGR1-F1
#
_entry.id   AF-A0A1G3PGR1-F1
#
_cell.length_a   1.000
_cell.length_b   1.000
_cell.length_c   1.000
_cell.angle_alpha   90.00
_cell.angle_beta   90.00
_cell.angle_gamma   90.00
#
_symmetry.space_group_name_H-M   'P 1'
#
loop_
_entity.id
_entity.type
_entity.pdbx_description
1 polymer ?
#
loop_
_entity_poly.entity_id
_entity_poly.type
_entity_poly.pdbx_seq_one_letter_code
_entity_poly.pdbx_strand_id
1 'polypeptide(L)'
;MGKDFDKDGLEQIYFSLKKLKEKYNIHPNVSKHLDFLAHVITVYKSDPAKINYPDILKNSNEIITDLKVIPKEEVTGLVELIKKECRLCMFHADDCFMNILFLIFKSIESGKLFEPNRLRPTLRYK
;
A
#
# COMPACT_ATOMS: atom_id res chain seq x y z
N MET A 1 15.97 17.07 -3.88
CA MET A 1 14.86 16.10 -4.02
C MET A 1 13.89 16.35 -2.89
N GLY A 2 12.75 16.97 -3.18
CA GLY A 2 11.67 17.06 -2.20
C GLY A 2 11.21 15.64 -1.87
N LYS A 3 11.06 15.33 -0.59
CA LYS A 3 10.48 14.03 -0.22
C LYS A 3 9.01 14.10 -0.60
N ASP A 4 8.58 13.25 -1.51
CA ASP A 4 7.20 13.22 -2.03
C ASP A 4 6.13 12.90 -0.95
N PHE A 5 6.56 12.66 0.30
CA PHE A 5 5.74 12.27 1.44
C PHE A 5 6.27 12.86 2.75
N ASP A 6 5.35 13.18 3.66
CA ASP A 6 5.67 13.54 5.03
C ASP A 6 6.18 12.31 5.80
N LYS A 7 7.30 12.44 6.51
CA LYS A 7 7.87 11.36 7.33
C LYS A 7 6.86 10.90 8.39
N ASP A 8 6.13 11.85 8.95
CA ASP A 8 5.14 11.62 10.00
C ASP A 8 3.92 10.89 9.40
N GLY A 9 3.52 11.24 8.18
CA GLY A 9 2.48 10.54 7.43
C GLY A 9 2.82 9.07 7.17
N LEU A 10 4.03 8.80 6.67
CA LEU A 10 4.52 7.42 6.48
C LEU A 10 4.59 6.63 7.79
N GLU A 11 4.87 7.29 8.91
CA GLU A 11 4.86 6.68 10.24
C GLU A 11 3.44 6.33 10.72
N GLN A 12 2.47 7.22 10.52
CA GLN A 12 1.07 6.95 10.84
C GLN A 12 0.51 5.78 10.02
N ILE A 13 0.87 5.68 8.74
CA ILE A 13 0.45 4.56 7.88
C ILE A 13 1.07 3.25 8.39
N TYR A 14 2.37 3.25 8.71
CA TYR A 14 3.04 2.10 9.30
C TYR A 14 2.37 1.62 10.59
N PHE A 15 2.06 2.54 11.50
CA PHE A 15 1.37 2.20 12.76
C PHE A 15 -0.05 1.69 12.52
N SER A 16 -0.75 2.20 11.52
CA SER A 16 -2.09 1.72 11.16
C SER A 16 -2.04 0.27 10.67
N LEU A 17 -1.05 -0.09 9.85
CA LEU A 17 -0.84 -1.49 9.44
C LEU A 17 -0.53 -2.41 10.62
N LYS A 18 0.28 -1.96 11.58
CA LYS A 18 0.55 -2.71 12.81
C LYS A 18 -0.70 -2.97 13.64
N LYS A 19 -1.55 -1.95 13.83
CA LYS A 19 -2.82 -2.11 14.56
C LYS A 19 -3.74 -3.11 13.87
N LEU A 20 -3.84 -3.06 12.55
CA LEU A 20 -4.60 -4.06 11.78
C LEU A 20 -4.01 -5.45 12.00
N LYS A 21 -2.68 -5.61 11.94
CA LYS A 21 -2.03 -6.89 12.17
C LYS A 21 -2.36 -7.46 13.55
N GLU A 22 -2.22 -6.65 14.60
CA GLU A 22 -2.52 -7.07 15.97
C GLU A 22 -3.97 -7.57 16.10
N LYS A 23 -4.90 -6.87 15.46
CA LYS A 23 -6.33 -7.22 15.48
C LYS A 23 -6.67 -8.47 14.67
N TYR A 24 -6.00 -8.70 13.54
CA TYR A 24 -6.26 -9.80 12.61
C TYR A 24 -5.18 -10.89 12.63
N ASN A 25 -4.37 -10.96 13.70
CA ASN A 25 -3.23 -11.88 13.82
C ASN A 25 -3.62 -13.36 13.76
N ILE A 26 -4.89 -13.68 14.02
CA ILE A 26 -5.44 -15.04 13.90
C ILE A 26 -5.49 -15.55 12.44
N HIS A 27 -5.36 -14.68 11.44
CA HIS A 27 -5.32 -15.02 10.03
C HIS A 27 -3.87 -14.96 9.51
N PRO A 28 -3.18 -16.10 9.31
CA PRO A 28 -1.76 -16.12 8.97
C PRO A 28 -1.42 -15.34 7.69
N ASN A 29 -2.26 -15.45 6.66
CA ASN A 29 -2.05 -14.73 5.39
C ASN A 29 -2.24 -13.22 5.55
N VAL A 30 -3.25 -12.77 6.30
CA VAL A 30 -3.47 -11.35 6.60
C VAL A 30 -2.27 -10.78 7.35
N SER A 31 -1.81 -11.48 8.39
CA SER A 31 -0.65 -11.07 9.18
C SER A 31 0.61 -10.95 8.31
N LYS A 32 0.87 -11.95 7.45
CA LYS A 32 1.98 -11.96 6.49
C LYS A 32 1.91 -10.78 5.51
N HIS A 33 0.74 -10.51 4.93
CA HIS A 33 0.58 -9.41 3.97
C HIS A 33 0.72 -8.04 4.64
N LEU A 34 0.19 -7.86 5.85
CA LEU A 34 0.36 -6.62 6.61
C LEU A 34 1.81 -6.39 7.02
N ASP A 35 2.53 -7.44 7.42
CA ASP A 35 3.98 -7.37 7.69
C ASP A 35 4.77 -6.99 6.44
N PHE A 36 4.44 -7.61 5.30
CA PHE A 36 5.04 -7.27 4.02
C PHE A 36 4.83 -5.80 3.67
N LEU A 37 3.60 -5.30 3.72
CA LEU A 37 3.29 -3.90 3.42
C LEU A 37 4.01 -2.94 4.38
N ALA A 38 4.07 -3.26 5.68
CA ALA A 38 4.78 -2.47 6.69
C ALA A 38 6.31 -2.47 6.48
N HIS A 39 6.87 -3.61 6.05
CA HIS A 39 8.27 -3.71 5.66
C HIS A 39 8.56 -2.83 4.45
N VAL A 40 7.72 -2.86 3.41
CA VAL A 40 7.89 -2.02 2.23
C VAL A 40 7.83 -0.53 2.57
N ILE A 41 6.98 -0.09 3.53
CA ILE A 41 7.03 1.30 4.04
C ILE A 41 8.39 1.63 4.67
N THR A 42 8.97 0.69 5.41
CA THR A 42 10.27 0.89 6.06
C THR A 42 11.41 0.99 5.03
N VAL A 43 11.36 0.14 4.00
CA VAL A 43 12.28 0.24 2.84
C VAL A 43 12.06 1.55 2.11
N TYR A 44 10.82 1.97 1.87
CA TYR A 44 10.49 3.24 1.23
C TYR A 44 11.05 4.45 1.99
N LYS A 45 10.99 4.45 3.33
CA LYS A 45 11.58 5.52 4.17
C LYS A 45 13.09 5.61 4.07
N SER A 46 13.78 4.51 3.80
CA SER A 46 15.24 4.41 3.82
C SER A 46 15.85 4.51 2.42
N ASP A 47 15.41 3.65 1.51
CA ASP A 47 15.94 3.50 0.16
C ASP A 47 14.86 2.93 -0.79
N PRO A 48 14.04 3.81 -1.42
CA PRO A 48 12.99 3.41 -2.35
C PRO A 48 13.44 2.57 -3.55
N ALA A 49 14.73 2.62 -3.91
CA ALA A 49 15.27 1.86 -5.03
C ALA A 49 15.34 0.34 -4.76
N LYS A 50 15.25 -0.07 -3.49
CA LYS A 50 15.23 -1.47 -3.08
C LYS A 50 13.86 -2.13 -3.15
N ILE A 51 12.82 -1.37 -3.49
CA ILE A 51 11.46 -1.89 -3.58
C ILE A 51 11.27 -2.59 -4.93
N ASN A 52 10.91 -3.86 -4.89
CA ASN A 52 10.54 -4.62 -6.08
C ASN A 52 9.06 -4.39 -6.42
N TYR A 53 8.75 -3.26 -7.07
CA TYR A 53 7.40 -2.91 -7.48
C TYR A 53 6.72 -3.98 -8.36
N PRO A 54 7.39 -4.60 -9.35
CA PRO A 54 6.81 -5.69 -10.13
C PRO A 54 6.27 -6.85 -9.30
N ASP A 55 6.99 -7.23 -8.23
CA ASP A 55 6.56 -8.32 -7.35
C ASP A 55 5.31 -7.94 -6.53
N ILE A 56 5.28 -6.72 -5.99
CA ILE A 56 4.11 -6.20 -5.25
C ILE A 56 2.87 -6.21 -6.16
N LEU A 57 3.02 -5.79 -7.41
CA LEU A 57 1.93 -5.73 -8.38
C LEU A 57 1.45 -7.11 -8.81
N LYS A 58 2.37 -8.06 -9.01
CA LYS A 58 2.01 -9.44 -9.35
C LYS A 58 1.19 -10.08 -8.23
N ASN A 59 1.50 -9.75 -6.98
CA ASN A 59 0.86 -10.31 -5.80
C ASN A 59 -0.31 -9.46 -5.29
N SER A 60 -0.62 -8.30 -5.88
CA SER A 60 -1.62 -7.37 -5.35
C SER A 60 -3.02 -7.97 -5.28
N ASN A 61 -3.39 -8.82 -6.24
CA ASN A 61 -4.69 -9.49 -6.24
C ASN A 61 -4.83 -10.51 -5.11
N GLU A 62 -3.75 -11.24 -4.80
CA GLU A 62 -3.70 -12.17 -3.66
C GLU A 62 -3.77 -11.39 -2.36
N ILE A 63 -2.96 -10.32 -2.21
CA ILE A 63 -2.98 -9.42 -1.06
C ILE A 63 -4.40 -8.88 -0.83
N ILE A 64 -5.05 -8.34 -1.85
CA ILE A 64 -6.41 -7.82 -1.75
C ILE A 64 -7.39 -8.92 -1.33
N THR A 65 -7.28 -10.11 -1.90
CA THR A 65 -8.18 -11.23 -1.60
C THR A 65 -8.07 -11.67 -0.14
N ASP A 66 -6.85 -11.82 0.36
CA ASP A 66 -6.63 -12.23 1.74
C ASP A 66 -7.01 -11.13 2.74
N LEU A 67 -6.77 -9.86 2.40
CA LEU A 67 -7.10 -8.72 3.27
C LEU A 67 -8.59 -8.34 3.26
N LYS A 68 -9.43 -8.90 2.36
CA LYS A 68 -10.89 -8.65 2.32
C LYS A 68 -11.64 -9.08 3.58
N VAL A 69 -11.02 -9.88 4.44
CA VAL A 69 -11.59 -10.21 5.76
C VAL A 69 -11.62 -9.01 6.71
N ILE A 70 -10.85 -7.96 6.42
CA ILE A 70 -10.85 -6.72 7.18
C ILE A 70 -12.10 -5.90 6.79
N PRO A 71 -12.98 -5.54 7.73
CA PRO A 71 -14.14 -4.70 7.49
C PRO A 71 -13.77 -3.34 6.89
N LYS A 72 -14.66 -2.81 6.03
CA LYS A 72 -14.42 -1.53 5.35
C LYS A 72 -14.14 -0.39 6.33
N GLU A 73 -14.81 -0.38 7.48
CA GLU A 73 -14.73 0.68 8.49
C GLU A 73 -13.32 0.79 9.10
N GLU A 74 -12.61 -0.34 9.20
CA GLU A 74 -11.25 -0.42 9.73
C GLU A 74 -10.22 0.11 8.73
N VAL A 75 -10.51 0.03 7.44
CA VAL A 75 -9.61 0.49 6.37
C VAL A 75 -9.94 1.89 5.87
N THR A 76 -11.14 2.43 6.11
CA THR A 76 -11.52 3.80 5.67
C THR A 76 -10.52 4.84 6.15
N GLY A 77 -10.18 4.85 7.45
CA GLY A 77 -9.22 5.81 8.00
C GLY A 77 -7.83 5.67 7.38
N LEU A 78 -7.40 4.44 7.07
CA LEU A 78 -6.14 4.17 6.39
C LEU A 78 -6.17 4.66 4.93
N VAL A 79 -7.27 4.46 4.21
CA VAL A 79 -7.46 4.95 2.83
C VAL A 79 -7.40 6.48 2.80
N GLU A 80 -8.08 7.15 3.72
CA GLU A 80 -8.06 8.62 3.80
C GLU A 80 -6.67 9.16 4.16
N LEU A 81 -5.98 8.51 5.09
CA LEU A 81 -4.60 8.83 5.45
C LEU A 81 -3.68 8.68 4.25
N ILE A 82 -3.68 7.51 3.59
CA ILE A 82 -2.86 7.27 2.40
C ILE A 82 -3.21 8.30 1.32
N LYS A 83 -4.49 8.60 1.07
CA LYS A 83 -4.91 9.60 0.08
C LYS A 83 -4.39 10.99 0.41
N LYS A 84 -4.44 11.40 1.68
CA LYS A 84 -3.93 12.69 2.15
C LYS A 84 -2.42 12.79 1.92
N GLU A 85 -1.69 11.75 2.31
CA GLU A 85 -0.23 11.68 2.14
C GLU A 85 0.16 11.53 0.64
N CYS A 86 -0.69 10.91 -0.18
CA CYS A 86 -0.53 10.79 -1.63
C CYS A 86 -0.94 12.05 -2.41
N ARG A 87 -1.38 13.15 -1.78
CA ARG A 87 -1.84 14.37 -2.49
C ARG A 87 -0.76 15.00 -3.39
N LEU A 88 0.51 14.63 -3.23
CA LEU A 88 1.62 15.06 -4.09
C LEU A 88 1.89 14.12 -5.29
N CYS A 89 1.26 12.95 -5.34
CA CYS A 89 1.55 11.90 -6.34
C CYS A 89 0.53 11.80 -7.50
N MET A 90 -0.46 12.69 -7.62
CA MET A 90 -1.46 12.59 -8.70
C MET A 90 -0.88 12.71 -10.13
N PHE A 91 0.42 13.02 -10.32
CA PHE A 91 0.98 13.18 -11.67
C PHE A 91 2.40 12.66 -11.96
N HIS A 92 3.13 12.05 -11.02
CA HIS A 92 4.57 11.79 -11.25
C HIS A 92 5.10 10.35 -11.23
N ALA A 93 4.33 9.34 -10.82
CA ALA A 93 4.57 7.97 -11.28
C ALA A 93 3.37 7.10 -10.94
N ASP A 94 2.80 6.41 -11.93
CA ASP A 94 1.88 5.27 -11.73
C ASP A 94 2.52 4.13 -10.92
N ASP A 95 3.80 4.29 -10.60
CA ASP A 95 4.72 3.30 -10.08
C ASP A 95 5.13 3.52 -8.61
N CYS A 96 4.53 4.51 -7.93
CA CYS A 96 4.81 4.74 -6.52
C CYS A 96 4.11 3.69 -5.64
N PHE A 97 4.83 3.11 -4.67
CA PHE A 97 4.29 2.11 -3.73
C PHE A 97 3.05 2.63 -3.00
N MET A 98 3.03 3.93 -2.69
CA MET A 98 1.91 4.55 -1.99
C MET A 98 0.63 4.55 -2.82
N ASN A 99 0.75 4.62 -4.15
CA ASN A 99 -0.39 4.43 -5.06
C ASN A 99 -0.86 2.96 -5.05
N ILE A 100 0.06 2.01 -5.08
CA ILE A 100 -0.27 0.57 -4.98
C ILE A 100 -0.96 0.27 -3.64
N LEU A 101 -0.43 0.81 -2.54
CA LEU A 101 -1.00 0.69 -1.20
C LEU A 101 -2.40 1.30 -1.15
N PHE A 102 -2.59 2.48 -1.74
CA PHE A 102 -3.91 3.10 -1.87
C PHE A 102 -4.89 2.19 -2.61
N LEU A 103 -4.50 1.64 -3.76
CA LEU A 103 -5.36 0.77 -4.58
C LEU A 103 -5.74 -0.51 -3.86
N ILE A 104 -4.81 -1.13 -3.13
CA ILE A 104 -5.09 -2.31 -2.29
C ILE A 104 -6.18 -1.99 -1.27
N PHE A 105 -5.98 -0.96 -0.44
CA PHE A 105 -6.95 -0.64 0.61
C PHE A 105 -8.25 -0.04 0.08
N LYS A 106 -8.20 0.72 -1.02
CA LYS A 106 -9.39 1.21 -1.70
C LYS A 106 -10.22 0.09 -2.31
N SER A 107 -9.57 -1.00 -2.74
CA SER A 107 -10.26 -2.19 -3.24
C SER A 107 -11.00 -2.93 -2.13
N ILE A 108 -10.40 -3.00 -0.94
CA ILE A 108 -11.04 -3.56 0.26
C ILE A 108 -12.22 -2.67 0.69
N GLU A 109 -12.00 -1.36 0.81
CA GLU A 109 -13.02 -0.39 1.26
C GLU A 109 -14.27 -0.39 0.37
N SER A 110 -14.08 -0.44 -0.96
CA SER A 110 -15.18 -0.35 -1.93
C SER A 110 -15.83 -1.68 -2.30
N GLY A 111 -15.19 -2.80 -1.95
CA GLY A 111 -15.55 -4.13 -2.44
C GLY A 111 -15.31 -4.35 -3.95
N LYS A 112 -14.67 -3.40 -4.66
CA LYS A 112 -14.36 -3.48 -6.09
C LYS A 112 -12.86 -3.61 -6.29
N LEU A 113 -12.42 -4.43 -7.25
CA LEU A 113 -11.00 -4.51 -7.58
C LEU A 113 -10.60 -3.25 -8.37
N PHE A 114 -9.67 -2.47 -7.83
CA PHE A 114 -8.98 -1.40 -8.54
C PHE A 114 -7.61 -1.89 -8.96
N GLU A 115 -7.43 -2.09 -10.26
CA GLU A 115 -6.12 -2.38 -10.81
C GLU A 115 -5.29 -1.07 -10.86
N PRO A 116 -3.98 -1.14 -10.59
CA PRO A 116 -3.09 -0.05 -10.94
C PRO A 116 -3.22 0.22 -12.44
N ASN A 117 -3.68 1.42 -12.78
CA ASN A 117 -3.68 1.89 -14.17
C ASN A 117 -2.31 1.58 -14.75
N ARG A 118 -2.27 0.79 -15.83
CA ARG A 118 -1.08 0.30 -16.54
C ARG A 118 0.13 1.15 -16.17
N LEU A 119 1.02 0.61 -15.31
CA LEU A 119 2.34 1.20 -15.04
C LEU A 119 2.86 1.78 -16.35
N ARG A 120 3.39 3.01 -16.31
CA ARG A 120 3.93 3.61 -17.54
C ARG A 120 4.87 2.60 -18.19
N PRO A 121 4.85 2.43 -19.53
CA PRO A 121 5.65 1.43 -20.24
C PRO A 121 7.14 1.41 -19.86
N THR A 122 7.65 2.51 -19.31
CA THR A 122 9.01 2.71 -18.80
C THR A 122 9.42 1.79 -17.66
N LEU A 123 8.49 1.13 -16.95
CA LEU A 123 8.80 0.12 -15.94
C LEU A 123 8.63 -1.32 -16.42
N ARG A 124 8.28 -1.54 -17.69
CA ARG A 124 8.02 -2.90 -18.16
C ARG A 124 9.28 -3.76 -18.19
N TYR A 125 10.41 -3.26 -18.67
CA TYR A 125 11.66 -4.02 -18.73
C TYR A 125 12.83 -3.06 -18.91
N LYS A 126 13.84 -3.18 -18.06
CA LYS A 126 15.25 -3.11 -18.46
C LYS A 126 16.01 -4.17 -17.69
#